data_AF-A0A838YPK0-F1
#
_entry.id   AF-A0A838YPK0-F1
#
_cell.length_a   1.000
_cell.length_b   1.000
_cell.length_c   1.000
_cell.angle_alpha   90.00
_cell.angle_beta   90.00
_cell.angle_gamma   90.00
#
_symmetry.space_group_name_H-M   'P 1'
#
loop_
_entity.id
_entity.type
_entity.pdbx_description
1 polymer ?
#
loop_
_entity_poly.entity_id
_entity_poly.type
_entity_poly.pdbx_seq_one_letter_code
_entity_poly.pdbx_strand_id
1 'polypeptide(L)'
;MISEWLQRVGSSIPRGFSRYFILELLKKKTRTGKEIIDYAVEQSNGIWKPSPGLIYPLLGRLLDEGLIEESKDGKYQLTKKGKETAEDADKINDIVRKQLEVLFRLSNVGKFVAMDLLEKISAMGSILSSNFAHMTDEETKKYKHFLESELKKIQGKEVKKKGKEIKIE
;
A
#
# COMPACT_ATOMS: atom_id res chain seq x y z
N MET A 1 4.64 2.29 -12.75
CA MET A 1 3.46 3.18 -12.78
C MET A 1 2.36 2.80 -11.79
N ILE A 2 2.42 1.63 -11.14
CA ILE A 2 1.46 1.23 -10.09
C ILE A 2 1.70 1.97 -8.75
N SER A 3 2.92 2.42 -8.50
CA SER A 3 3.36 3.05 -7.25
C SER A 3 2.79 4.45 -7.00
N GLU A 4 2.65 5.30 -8.03
CA GLU A 4 2.11 6.67 -7.89
C GLU A 4 0.60 6.67 -7.58
N TRP A 5 -0.15 5.68 -8.07
CA TRP A 5 -1.56 5.53 -7.77
C TRP A 5 -1.79 5.03 -6.34
N LEU A 6 -1.04 4.01 -5.89
CA LEU A 6 -1.07 3.49 -4.51
C LEU A 6 -0.68 4.54 -3.45
N GLN A 7 0.15 5.53 -3.81
CA GLN A 7 0.51 6.63 -2.92
C GLN A 7 -0.60 7.68 -2.77
N ARG A 8 -1.49 7.83 -3.75
CA ARG A 8 -2.60 8.83 -3.73
C ARG A 8 -3.87 8.31 -3.09
N VAL A 9 -4.12 7.01 -3.13
CA VAL A 9 -5.19 6.38 -2.33
C VAL A 9 -4.65 6.19 -0.91
N GLY A 10 -5.02 7.09 0.01
CA GLY A 10 -4.52 7.11 1.39
C GLY A 10 -4.33 5.70 1.97
N SER A 11 -3.08 5.35 2.25
CA SER A 11 -2.62 4.08 2.82
C SER A 11 -3.52 2.89 2.48
N SER A 12 -3.33 2.28 1.29
CA SER A 12 -3.92 0.97 0.92
C SER A 12 -3.51 -0.19 1.84
N ILE A 13 -2.83 0.12 2.95
CA ILE A 13 -2.41 -0.79 4.00
C ILE A 13 -3.62 -1.08 4.90
N PRO A 14 -4.08 -2.33 5.01
CA PRO A 14 -5.19 -2.69 5.88
C PRO A 14 -4.94 -2.27 7.34
N ARG A 15 -6.02 -1.93 8.05
CA ARG A 15 -5.94 -1.67 9.49
C ARG A 15 -5.30 -2.86 10.19
N GLY A 16 -4.35 -2.60 11.09
CA GLY A 16 -3.63 -3.64 11.84
C GLY A 16 -2.45 -4.27 11.08
N PHE A 17 -2.25 -4.00 9.79
CA PHE A 17 -1.11 -4.54 9.03
C PHE A 17 0.23 -4.16 9.64
N SER A 18 0.43 -2.88 10.00
CA SER A 18 1.71 -2.42 10.57
C SER A 18 2.05 -3.12 11.88
N ARG A 19 1.03 -3.45 12.68
CA ARG A 19 1.20 -4.21 13.92
C ARG A 19 1.67 -5.63 13.60
N TYR A 20 0.96 -6.33 12.71
CA TYR A 20 1.33 -7.67 12.28
C TYR A 20 2.75 -7.70 11.70
N PHE A 21 3.06 -6.77 10.80
CA PHE A 21 4.37 -6.65 10.17
C PHE A 21 5.50 -6.53 11.21
N ILE A 22 5.33 -5.68 12.24
CA ILE A 22 6.33 -5.53 13.30
C ILE A 22 6.52 -6.85 14.05
N LEU A 23 5.43 -7.52 14.46
CA LEU A 23 5.51 -8.77 15.20
C LEU A 23 6.20 -9.87 14.37
N GLU A 24 5.82 -10.01 13.10
CA GLU A 24 6.41 -10.98 12.17
C GLU A 24 7.89 -10.69 11.90
N LEU A 25 8.26 -9.41 11.77
CA LEU A 25 9.66 -9.02 11.60
C LEU A 25 10.51 -9.38 12.83
N LEU A 26 9.98 -9.12 14.03
CA LEU A 26 10.67 -9.36 15.29
C LEU A 26 10.76 -10.84 15.68
N LYS A 27 9.96 -11.74 15.07
CA LYS A 27 10.15 -13.20 15.19
C LYS A 27 11.52 -13.65 14.70
N LYS A 28 12.05 -12.98 13.66
CA LYS A 28 13.28 -13.40 12.98
C LYS A 28 14.53 -12.85 13.65
N LYS A 29 14.52 -11.57 14.02
CA LYS A 29 15.67 -10.88 14.59
C LYS A 29 15.24 -9.66 15.39
N THR A 30 16.01 -9.34 16.43
CA THR A 30 15.86 -8.08 17.17
C THR A 30 16.26 -6.88 16.30
N ARG A 31 15.50 -5.79 16.38
CA ARG A 31 15.64 -4.63 15.48
C ARG A 31 15.34 -3.33 16.20
N THR A 32 16.04 -2.26 15.84
CA THR A 32 15.68 -0.88 16.22
C THR A 32 14.46 -0.39 15.44
N GLY A 33 13.78 0.65 15.94
CA GLY A 33 12.64 1.26 15.23
C GLY A 33 13.00 1.76 13.82
N LYS A 34 14.22 2.27 13.64
CA LYS A 34 14.72 2.70 12.33
C LYS A 34 14.87 1.51 11.36
N GLU A 35 15.48 0.42 11.82
CA GLU A 35 15.62 -0.79 11.00
C GLU A 35 14.27 -1.37 10.58
N ILE A 36 13.24 -1.27 11.42
CA ILE A 36 11.87 -1.70 11.09
C ILE A 36 11.32 -0.87 9.93
N ILE A 37 11.49 0.45 9.96
CA ILE A 37 11.07 1.36 8.88
C ILE A 37 11.84 1.04 7.60
N ASP A 38 13.16 0.96 7.68
CA ASP A 38 14.02 0.71 6.52
C ASP A 38 13.69 -0.65 5.87
N TYR A 39 13.47 -1.69 6.67
CA TYR A 39 13.08 -3.00 6.20
C TYR A 39 11.70 -3.00 5.53
N ALA A 40 10.73 -2.24 6.06
CA ALA A 40 9.41 -2.09 5.43
C ALA A 40 9.51 -1.45 4.04
N VAL A 41 10.36 -0.44 3.89
CA VAL A 41 10.62 0.22 2.60
C VAL A 41 11.29 -0.74 1.63
N GLU A 42 12.31 -1.46 2.08
CA GLU A 42 13.06 -2.41 1.26
C GLU A 42 12.17 -3.57 0.77
N GLN A 43 11.47 -4.24 1.69
CA GLN A 43 10.62 -5.40 1.35
C GLN A 43 9.45 -5.04 0.45
N SER A 44 8.96 -3.80 0.56
CA SER A 44 7.87 -3.31 -0.29
C SER A 44 8.35 -2.71 -1.61
N ASN A 45 9.66 -2.77 -1.93
CA ASN A 45 10.25 -2.08 -3.08
C ASN A 45 9.86 -0.59 -3.13
N GLY A 46 9.79 0.04 -1.96
CA GLY A 46 9.42 1.43 -1.77
C GLY A 46 7.93 1.76 -1.96
N ILE A 47 7.07 0.75 -2.15
CA ILE A 47 5.61 0.92 -2.28
C ILE A 47 5.02 1.39 -0.94
N TRP A 48 5.49 0.83 0.17
CA TRP A 48 5.06 1.21 1.51
C TRP A 48 6.22 1.84 2.28
N LYS A 49 6.03 3.10 2.68
CA LYS A 49 7.00 3.86 3.46
C LYS A 49 6.35 4.34 4.75
N PRO A 50 6.30 3.51 5.81
CA PRO A 50 5.68 3.93 7.06
C PRO A 50 6.44 5.12 7.67
N SER A 51 5.71 6.12 8.14
CA SER A 51 6.34 7.28 8.77
C SER A 51 6.83 6.94 10.20
N PRO A 52 7.85 7.64 10.71
CA PRO A 52 8.23 7.57 12.12
C PRO A 52 7.05 7.77 13.08
N GLY A 53 6.17 8.73 12.77
CA GLY A 53 4.97 9.03 13.57
C GLY A 53 3.93 7.90 13.60
N LEU A 54 4.03 6.91 12.72
CA LEU A 54 3.23 5.68 12.78
C LEU A 54 3.94 4.59 13.61
N ILE A 55 5.22 4.36 13.34
CA ILE A 55 5.97 3.24 13.90
C ILE A 55 6.29 3.43 15.38
N TYR A 56 6.82 4.58 15.79
CA TYR A 56 7.25 4.77 17.18
C TYR A 56 6.10 4.72 18.18
N PRO A 57 4.94 5.37 17.94
CA PRO A 57 3.78 5.22 18.83
C PRO A 57 3.20 3.80 18.83
N LEU A 58 3.34 3.06 17.74
CA LEU A 58 2.92 1.66 17.69
C LEU A 58 3.86 0.76 18.50
N LEU A 59 5.17 0.98 18.44
CA LEU A 59 6.14 0.28 19.29
C LEU A 59 5.87 0.54 20.78
N GLY A 60 5.56 1.80 21.15
CA GLY A 60 5.11 2.14 22.51
C GLY A 60 3.92 1.29 22.95
N ARG A 61 2.86 1.24 22.13
CA ARG A 61 1.68 0.40 22.44
C ARG A 61 2.02 -1.09 22.57
N LEU A 62 2.93 -1.61 21.73
CA LEU A 62 3.35 -3.00 21.81
C LEU A 62 4.16 -3.31 23.07
N LEU A 63 4.94 -2.34 23.58
CA LEU A 63 5.61 -2.42 24.87
C LEU A 63 4.59 -2.43 26.01
N ASP A 64 3.64 -1.48 25.99
CA ASP A 64 2.58 -1.36 27.01
C ASP A 64 1.72 -2.63 27.10
N GLU A 65 1.44 -3.26 25.97
CA GLU A 65 0.71 -4.53 25.90
C GLU A 65 1.56 -5.75 26.31
N GLY A 66 2.86 -5.58 26.54
CA GLY A 66 3.80 -6.65 26.91
C GLY A 66 4.08 -7.64 25.77
N LEU A 67 3.93 -7.21 24.52
CA LEU A 67 4.18 -8.07 23.34
C LEU A 67 5.62 -7.97 22.86
N ILE A 68 6.26 -6.83 23.07
CA ILE A 68 7.68 -6.63 22.80
C ILE A 68 8.38 -6.13 24.06
N GLU A 69 9.70 -6.28 24.08
CA GLU A 69 10.58 -5.69 25.07
C GLU A 69 11.75 -4.99 24.37
N GLU A 70 12.30 -3.96 25.01
CA GLU A 70 13.41 -3.17 24.49
C GLU A 70 14.71 -3.52 25.22
N SER A 71 15.77 -3.79 24.47
CA SER A 71 17.10 -4.00 25.01
C SER A 71 17.78 -2.66 25.36
N LYS A 72 18.88 -2.72 26.12
CA LYS A 72 19.68 -1.54 26.46
C LYS A 72 20.23 -0.78 25.24
N ASP A 73 20.30 -1.43 24.09
CA ASP A 73 20.78 -0.85 22.83
C ASP A 73 19.64 -0.26 21.97
N GLY A 74 18.41 -0.16 22.51
CA GLY A 74 17.24 0.36 21.80
C GLY A 74 16.71 -0.60 20.71
N LYS A 75 17.00 -1.90 20.83
CA LYS A 75 16.47 -2.94 19.93
C LYS A 75 15.25 -3.59 20.57
N TYR A 76 14.22 -3.78 19.77
CA TYR A 76 13.01 -4.49 20.17
C TYR A 76 13.13 -5.97 19.86
N GLN A 77 12.51 -6.79 20.71
CA GLN A 77 12.36 -8.23 20.52
C GLN A 77 11.01 -8.71 21.05
N LEU A 78 10.51 -9.85 20.56
CA LEU A 78 9.25 -10.41 21.04
C LEU A 78 9.40 -11.01 22.44
N THR A 79 8.44 -10.71 23.31
CA THR A 79 8.23 -11.45 24.56
C THR A 79 7.60 -12.82 24.26
N LYS A 80 7.47 -13.67 25.29
CA LYS A 80 6.72 -14.93 25.15
C LYS A 80 5.28 -14.69 24.66
N LYS A 81 4.57 -13.72 25.27
CA LYS A 81 3.21 -13.31 24.87
C LYS A 81 3.18 -12.78 23.43
N GLY A 82 4.20 -12.03 23.03
CA GLY A 82 4.37 -11.55 21.66
C GLY A 82 4.50 -12.66 20.63
N LYS A 83 5.27 -13.71 20.94
CA LYS A 83 5.42 -14.89 20.08
C LYS A 83 4.11 -15.63 19.87
N GLU A 84 3.38 -15.91 20.96
CA GLU A 84 2.06 -16.56 20.90
C GLU A 84 1.07 -15.75 20.04
N THR A 85 1.03 -14.42 20.23
CA THR A 85 0.16 -13.52 19.45
C THR A 85 0.53 -13.51 17.96
N ALA A 86 1.82 -13.56 17.65
CA ALA A 86 2.29 -13.56 16.26
C ALA A 86 1.95 -14.89 15.55
N GLU A 87 2.08 -16.02 16.25
CA GLU A 87 1.71 -17.35 15.73
C GLU A 87 0.20 -17.46 15.43
N ASP A 88 -0.65 -16.87 16.27
CA ASP A 88 -2.09 -16.84 16.02
C ASP A 88 -2.46 -16.01 14.79
N ALA A 89 -1.76 -14.91 14.55
CA ALA A 89 -1.94 -14.11 13.35
C ALA A 89 -1.51 -14.85 12.07
N ASP A 90 -0.47 -15.70 12.15
CA ASP A 90 -0.04 -16.51 11.00
C ASP A 90 -1.10 -17.54 10.59
N LYS A 91 -1.77 -18.18 11.57
CA LYS A 91 -2.88 -19.12 11.29
C LYS A 91 -4.00 -18.44 10.50
N ILE A 92 -4.33 -17.19 10.84
CA ILE A 92 -5.35 -16.40 10.13
C ILE A 92 -4.91 -16.10 8.70
N ASN A 93 -3.65 -15.68 8.51
CA ASN A 93 -3.10 -15.42 7.18
C ASN A 93 -3.08 -16.68 6.30
N ASP A 94 -2.72 -17.83 6.86
CA ASP A 94 -2.75 -19.11 6.14
C ASP A 94 -4.17 -19.48 5.69
N ILE A 95 -5.18 -19.22 6.52
CA ILE A 95 -6.59 -19.44 6.16
C ILE A 95 -6.98 -18.52 5.00
N VAL A 96 -6.68 -17.23 5.09
CA VAL A 96 -7.01 -16.25 4.03
C VAL A 96 -6.29 -16.59 2.73
N ARG A 97 -5.01 -16.97 2.79
CA ARG A 97 -4.24 -17.40 1.61
C ARG A 97 -4.84 -18.65 0.98
N LYS A 98 -5.19 -19.66 1.77
CA LYS A 98 -5.84 -20.88 1.28
C LYS A 98 -7.20 -20.58 0.64
N GLN A 99 -8.00 -19.68 1.20
CA GLN A 99 -9.28 -19.26 0.63
C GLN A 99 -9.11 -18.51 -0.70
N LEU A 100 -8.16 -17.59 -0.78
CA LEU A 100 -7.82 -16.90 -2.01
C LEU A 100 -7.29 -17.88 -3.07
N GLU A 101 -6.44 -18.83 -2.67
CA GLU A 101 -5.94 -19.87 -3.57
C GLU A 101 -7.08 -20.75 -4.12
N VAL A 102 -8.04 -21.16 -3.29
CA VAL A 102 -9.25 -21.86 -3.74
C VAL A 102 -10.05 -20.98 -4.71
N LEU A 103 -10.23 -19.70 -4.39
CA LEU A 103 -10.91 -18.73 -5.26
C LEU A 103 -10.19 -18.56 -6.61
N PHE A 104 -8.86 -18.54 -6.63
CA PHE A 104 -8.05 -18.43 -7.85
C PHE A 104 -8.01 -19.74 -8.64
N ARG A 105 -8.06 -20.90 -7.98
CA ARG A 105 -8.19 -22.23 -8.61
C ARG A 105 -9.55 -22.44 -9.25
N LEU A 106 -10.59 -21.72 -8.80
CA LEU A 106 -11.87 -21.57 -9.50
C LEU A 106 -11.74 -20.63 -10.71
N SER A 107 -10.76 -20.89 -11.59
CA SER A 107 -10.35 -20.08 -12.76
C SER A 107 -11.48 -19.60 -13.69
N ASN A 108 -12.68 -20.16 -13.61
CA ASN A 108 -13.84 -19.66 -14.36
C ASN A 108 -14.55 -18.45 -13.72
N VAL A 109 -14.30 -18.09 -12.46
CA VAL A 109 -14.99 -16.96 -11.78
C VAL A 109 -14.18 -15.65 -11.80
N GLY A 110 -12.86 -15.73 -11.98
CA GLY A 110 -11.98 -14.54 -12.00
C GLY A 110 -12.35 -13.51 -13.08
N LYS A 111 -12.84 -13.98 -14.24
CA LYS A 111 -13.35 -13.12 -15.32
C LYS A 111 -14.63 -12.37 -14.90
N PHE A 112 -15.49 -12.99 -14.09
CA PHE A 112 -16.74 -12.39 -13.64
C PHE A 112 -16.52 -11.33 -12.57
N VAL A 113 -15.59 -11.55 -11.63
CA VAL A 113 -15.22 -10.54 -10.63
C VAL A 113 -14.52 -9.33 -11.28
N ALA A 114 -13.63 -9.58 -12.25
CA ALA A 114 -13.03 -8.51 -13.04
C ALA A 114 -14.06 -7.75 -13.87
N MET A 115 -15.06 -8.43 -14.43
CA MET A 115 -16.15 -7.77 -15.17
C MET A 115 -17.08 -6.97 -14.24
N ASP A 116 -17.48 -7.47 -13.07
CA ASP A 116 -18.27 -6.71 -12.09
C ASP A 116 -17.50 -5.47 -11.60
N LEU A 117 -16.18 -5.57 -11.45
CA LEU A 117 -15.33 -4.41 -11.13
C LEU A 117 -15.28 -3.38 -12.27
N LEU A 118 -15.14 -3.84 -13.52
CA LEU A 118 -15.15 -2.96 -14.71
C LEU A 118 -16.51 -2.30 -14.92
N GLU A 119 -17.60 -3.00 -14.61
CA GLU A 119 -18.97 -2.52 -14.74
C GLU A 119 -19.27 -1.46 -13.67
N LYS A 120 -18.82 -1.66 -12.42
CA LYS A 120 -18.87 -0.61 -11.37
C LYS A 120 -18.04 0.62 -11.73
N ILE A 121 -16.85 0.45 -12.31
CA ILE A 121 -16.00 1.56 -12.78
C ILE A 121 -16.68 2.31 -13.93
N SER A 122 -17.30 1.60 -14.86
CA SER A 122 -18.00 2.19 -16.00
C SER A 122 -19.28 2.92 -15.56
N ALA A 123 -20.03 2.36 -14.61
CA ALA A 123 -21.19 3.01 -14.00
C ALA A 123 -20.79 4.27 -13.20
N MET A 124 -19.67 4.23 -12.49
CA MET A 124 -19.12 5.43 -11.84
C MET A 124 -18.66 6.47 -12.86
N GLY A 125 -18.09 6.04 -13.99
CA GLY A 125 -17.72 6.91 -15.11
C GLY A 125 -18.93 7.55 -15.78
N SER A 126 -20.05 6.83 -15.91
CA SER A 126 -21.29 7.36 -16.50
C SER A 126 -22.07 8.27 -15.55
N ILE A 127 -22.02 8.02 -14.23
CA ILE A 127 -22.54 8.94 -13.20
C ILE A 127 -21.70 10.23 -13.14
N LEU A 128 -20.38 10.11 -13.34
CA LEU A 128 -19.50 11.28 -13.40
C LEU A 128 -19.69 12.08 -14.71
N SER A 129 -20.03 11.41 -15.82
CA SER A 129 -20.33 12.07 -17.09
C SER A 129 -21.75 12.65 -17.17
N SER A 130 -22.73 12.13 -16.43
CA SER A 130 -24.08 12.73 -16.37
C SER A 130 -24.10 14.06 -15.60
N ASN A 131 -23.16 14.27 -14.66
CA ASN A 131 -22.97 15.56 -13.98
C ASN A 131 -22.37 16.65 -14.89
N PHE A 132 -21.74 16.31 -16.00
CA PHE A 132 -21.23 17.29 -16.98
C PHE A 132 -22.36 18.12 -17.61
N ALA A 133 -23.56 17.55 -17.73
CA ALA A 133 -24.73 18.24 -18.28
C ALA A 133 -25.28 19.35 -17.35
N HIS A 134 -24.87 19.36 -16.08
CA HIS A 134 -25.25 20.36 -15.08
C HIS A 134 -24.08 21.27 -14.65
N MET A 135 -22.89 21.09 -15.23
CA MET A 135 -21.77 22.00 -14.96
C MET A 135 -21.99 23.32 -15.67
N THR A 136 -21.76 24.41 -14.95
CA THR A 136 -21.70 25.74 -15.54
C THR A 136 -20.55 25.84 -16.54
N ASP A 137 -20.64 26.77 -17.51
CA ASP A 137 -19.59 26.96 -18.53
C ASP A 137 -18.20 27.22 -17.92
N GLU A 138 -18.18 27.80 -16.72
CA GLU A 138 -16.97 28.11 -15.98
C GLU A 138 -16.31 26.86 -15.39
N GLU A 139 -17.11 25.95 -14.84
CA GLU A 139 -16.65 24.66 -14.32
C GLU A 139 -16.17 23.76 -15.45
N THR A 140 -16.87 23.77 -16.59
CA THR A 140 -16.50 23.03 -17.79
C THR A 140 -15.15 23.50 -18.34
N LYS A 141 -14.92 24.82 -18.39
CA LYS A 141 -13.62 25.39 -18.78
C LYS A 141 -12.50 25.03 -17.83
N LYS A 142 -12.73 25.10 -16.51
CA LYS A 142 -11.72 24.74 -15.50
C LYS A 142 -11.34 23.27 -15.58
N TYR A 143 -12.33 22.40 -15.77
CA TYR A 143 -12.11 20.97 -15.89
C TYR A 143 -11.41 20.60 -17.21
N LYS A 144 -11.80 21.21 -18.33
CA LYS A 144 -11.08 21.07 -19.61
C LYS A 144 -9.62 21.50 -19.48
N HIS A 145 -9.37 22.64 -18.84
CA HIS A 145 -8.02 23.15 -18.63
C HIS A 145 -7.18 22.21 -17.75
N PHE A 146 -7.79 21.67 -16.69
CA PHE A 146 -7.15 20.67 -15.84
C PHE A 146 -6.74 19.42 -16.63
N LEU A 147 -7.65 18.86 -17.43
CA LEU A 147 -7.35 17.68 -18.25
C LEU A 147 -6.28 17.95 -19.30
N GLU A 148 -6.33 19.09 -20.00
CA GLU A 148 -5.30 19.49 -20.96
C GLU A 148 -3.94 19.64 -20.26
N SER A 149 -3.93 20.19 -19.04
CA SER A 149 -2.70 20.33 -18.26
C SER A 149 -2.12 18.98 -17.83
N GLU A 150 -2.96 18.01 -17.44
CA GLU A 150 -2.53 16.67 -17.07
C GLU A 150 -2.07 15.87 -18.30
N LEU A 151 -2.75 16.01 -19.43
CA LEU A 151 -2.38 15.36 -20.70
C LEU A 151 -1.02 15.88 -21.19
N LYS A 152 -0.76 17.18 -21.05
CA LYS A 152 0.53 17.80 -21.38
C LYS A 152 1.66 17.34 -20.44
N LYS A 153 1.37 17.11 -19.16
CA LYS A 153 2.34 16.54 -18.19
C LYS A 153 2.69 15.09 -18.53
N ILE A 154 1.72 14.31 -19.00
CA ILE A 154 1.93 12.93 -19.45
C ILE A 154 2.83 12.90 -20.69
N GLN A 155 2.53 13.72 -21.70
CA GLN A 155 3.33 13.80 -22.93
C GLN A 155 4.75 14.36 -22.68
N GLY A 156 4.89 15.34 -21.78
CA GLY A 156 6.20 15.90 -21.41
C GLY A 156 7.12 14.91 -20.66
N LYS A 157 6.54 13.93 -19.95
CA LYS A 157 7.30 12.86 -19.27
C LYS A 157 7.84 11.82 -20.28
N GLU A 158 7.23 11.63 -21.45
CA GLU A 158 7.76 10.76 -22.50
C GLU A 158 9.00 11.33 -23.19
N VAL A 159 9.05 12.66 -23.40
CA VAL A 159 10.18 13.34 -24.07
C VAL A 159 11.46 13.31 -23.21
N LYS A 160 11.35 13.47 -21.88
CA LYS A 160 12.51 13.41 -20.97
C LYS A 160 13.11 12.00 -20.82
N LYS A 161 12.37 10.94 -21.17
CA LYS A 161 12.85 9.56 -21.06
C LYS A 161 13.72 9.12 -22.26
N LYS A 162 13.59 9.77 -23.43
CA LYS A 162 14.37 9.45 -24.64
C LYS A 162 15.76 10.12 -24.72
N GLY A 163 16.11 11.04 -23.83
CA GLY A 163 17.34 11.84 -23.90
C GLY A 163 18.59 11.30 -23.19
N LYS A 164 18.60 10.03 -22.75
CA LYS A 164 19.80 9.38 -22.17
C LYS A 164 20.27 8.25 -23.09
N GLU A 165 20.79 8.60 -24.25
CA GLU A 165 21.73 7.72 -24.96
C GLU A 165 23.14 7.96 -24.40
N ILE A 166 23.77 6.83 -24.08
CA ILE A 166 25.02 6.69 -23.36
C ILE A 166 26.15 6.95 -24.36
N LYS A 167 27.02 7.93 -24.09
CA LYS A 167 28.34 7.99 -24.74
C LYS A 167 29.22 6.92 -24.09
N ILE A 168 29.63 5.94 -24.89
CA ILE A 168 30.67 4.97 -24.54
C ILE A 168 31.91 5.40 -25.34
N GLU A 169 33.04 5.54 -24.64
CA GLU A 169 34.38 5.80 -25.21
C GLU A 169 34.84 4.69 -26.16
#